data_AF-A0A918PBG5-F1
#
_entry.id   AF-A0A918PBG5-F1
#
_cell.length_a   1.000
_cell.length_b   1.000
_cell.length_c   1.000
_cell.angle_alpha   90.00
_cell.angle_beta   90.00
_cell.angle_gamma   90.00
#
_symmetry.space_group_name_H-M   'P 1'
#
loop_
_entity.id
_entity.type
_entity.pdbx_description
1 polymer ?
#
loop_
_entity_poly.entity_id
_entity_poly.type
_entity_poly.pdbx_seq_one_letter_code
_entity_poly.pdbx_strand_id
1 'polypeptide(L)' 'MEMVRIWAALTGLFLVAFYFGQMWVQGAPSATVAMLATAIAGFEIFFFGQDQWLKRRKKHG' A
#
# COMPACT_ATOMS: atom_id res chain seq x y z
N MET A 1 -2.57 16.05 -2.00
CA MET A 1 -2.62 14.76 -1.27
C MET A 1 -2.79 13.57 -2.19
N GLU A 2 -3.70 13.62 -3.18
CA GLU A 2 -3.92 12.50 -4.11
C GLU A 2 -2.66 12.04 -4.86
N MET A 3 -1.89 12.97 -5.44
CA MET A 3 -0.66 12.62 -6.16
C MET A 3 0.39 11.90 -5.29
N VAL A 4 0.53 12.31 -4.02
CA VAL A 4 1.44 11.64 -3.06
C VAL A 4 0.98 10.21 -2.78
N ARG A 5 -0.33 9.98 -2.70
CA ARG A 5 -0.89 8.64 -2.51
C ARG A 5 -0.62 7.75 -3.73
N ILE A 6 -0.76 8.28 -4.94
CA ILE A 6 -0.44 7.53 -6.17
C ILE A 6 1.03 7.09 -6.18
N TRP A 7 1.95 7.98 -5.82
CA TRP A 7 3.37 7.61 -5.71
C TRP A 7 3.65 6.59 -4.61
N ALA A 8 2.96 6.69 -3.47
CA ALA A 8 3.04 5.69 -2.42
C ALA A 8 2.53 4.32 -2.90
N ALA A 9 1.39 4.27 -3.58
CA ALA A 9 0.81 3.06 -4.20
C ALA A 9 1.81 2.36 -5.13
N LEU A 10 2.39 3.13 -6.06
CA LEU A 10 3.37 2.64 -7.02
C LEU A 10 4.62 2.10 -6.32
N THR A 11 5.07 2.78 -5.27
CA THR A 11 6.22 2.32 -4.46
C THR A 11 5.88 1.02 -3.74
N GLY A 12 4.69 0.90 -3.14
CA GLY A 12 4.22 -0.32 -2.50
C GLY A 12 4.15 -1.50 -3.49
N LEU A 13 3.57 -1.28 -4.67
CA LEU A 13 3.50 -2.28 -5.74
C LEU A 13 4.89 -2.72 -6.21
N PHE A 14 5.81 -1.77 -6.37
CA PHE A 14 7.20 -2.08 -6.71
C PHE A 14 7.88 -2.94 -5.63
N LEU A 15 7.73 -2.59 -4.35
CA LEU A 15 8.33 -3.35 -3.24
C LEU A 15 7.76 -4.77 -3.15
N VAL A 16 6.46 -4.94 -3.37
CA VAL A 16 5.83 -6.27 -3.44
C VAL A 16 6.41 -7.08 -4.61
N ALA A 17 6.43 -6.50 -5.81
CA ALA A 17 7.00 -7.16 -6.99
C ALA A 17 8.48 -7.53 -6.78
N PHE A 18 9.25 -6.64 -6.16
CA PHE A 18 10.65 -6.88 -5.83
C PHE A 18 10.82 -8.03 -4.82
N TYR A 19 10.03 -8.05 -3.74
CA TYR A 19 10.08 -9.13 -2.75
C TYR A 19 9.80 -10.50 -3.38
N PHE A 20 8.73 -10.60 -4.17
CA PHE A 20 8.42 -11.84 -4.89
C PHE A 20 9.44 -12.17 -5.99
N GLY A 21 10.03 -11.16 -6.63
CA GLY A 21 11.15 -11.33 -7.55
C GLY A 21 12.37 -11.97 -6.88
N GLN A 22 12.71 -11.56 -5.65
CA GLN A 22 13.77 -12.19 -4.88
C GLN A 22 13.48 -13.66 -4.58
N MET A 23 12.22 -13.99 -4.23
CA MET A 23 11.82 -15.39 -4.01
C MET A 23 11.91 -16.22 -5.30
N TRP A 24 11.53 -15.64 -6.45
CA TRP A 24 11.55 -16.32 -7.74
C TRP A 24 12.96 -16.74 -8.16
N VAL A 25 13.96 -15.91 -7.91
CA VAL A 25 15.36 -16.21 -8.22
C VAL A 25 16.09 -16.98 -7.10
N GLN A 26 15.34 -17.54 -6.14
CA GLN A 26 15.88 -18.22 -4.94
C GLN A 26 16.84 -17.35 -4.11
N GLY A 27 16.67 -16.03 -4.16
CA GLY A 27 17.37 -15.09 -3.29
C GLY A 27 16.83 -15.11 -1.87
N ALA A 28 17.51 -14.41 -0.95
CA ALA A 28 17.06 -14.22 0.43
C ALA A 28 16.15 -12.97 0.52
N PRO A 29 14.83 -13.12 0.65
CA PRO A 29 13.91 -11.99 0.67
C PRO A 29 14.10 -11.17 1.95
N SER A 30 14.22 -9.85 1.82
CA SER A 30 14.46 -8.99 2.99
C SER A 30 13.19 -8.75 3.80
N ALA A 31 13.25 -9.01 5.11
CA ALA A 31 12.16 -8.69 6.05
C ALA A 31 11.80 -7.20 6.05
N THR A 32 12.79 -6.33 5.85
CA THR A 32 12.58 -4.87 5.76
C THR A 32 11.72 -4.51 4.54
N VAL A 33 11.93 -5.17 3.40
CA VAL A 33 11.13 -4.91 2.18
C VAL A 33 9.67 -5.31 2.41
N ALA A 34 9.43 -6.48 3.01
CA ALA A 34 8.08 -6.92 3.36
C ALA A 34 7.39 -5.96 4.35
N MET A 35 8.13 -5.49 5.37
CA MET A 35 7.63 -4.51 6.33
C MET A 35 7.24 -3.20 5.65
N LEU A 36 8.10 -2.65 4.79
CA LEU A 36 7.82 -1.40 4.07
C LEU A 36 6.62 -1.53 3.14
N ALA A 37 6.53 -2.63 2.37
CA ALA A 37 5.38 -2.92 1.53
C ALA A 37 4.08 -2.99 2.35
N THR A 38 4.12 -3.67 3.50
CA THR A 38 2.96 -3.81 4.40
C THR A 38 2.54 -2.48 5.02
N ALA A 39 3.51 -1.64 5.44
CA ALA A 39 3.23 -0.33 6.00
C ALA A 39 2.55 0.60 4.98
N ILE A 40 3.02 0.59 3.73
CA ILE A 40 2.40 1.37 2.64
C ILE A 40 0.98 0.85 2.36
N ALA A 41 0.79 -0.46 2.24
CA ALA A 41 -0.53 -1.04 2.01
C ALA A 41 -1.51 -0.68 3.13
N GLY A 42 -1.09 -0.77 4.40
CA GLY A 42 -1.90 -0.38 5.55
C GLY A 42 -2.28 1.10 5.54
N PHE A 43 -1.33 1.98 5.18
CA PHE A 43 -1.58 3.40 4.97
C PHE A 43 -2.66 3.63 3.91
N GLU A 44 -2.58 2.97 2.75
CA GLU A 44 -3.56 3.16 1.68
C GLU A 44 -4.97 2.71 2.07
N ILE A 45 -5.06 1.53 2.71
CA ILE A 45 -6.34 0.98 3.19
C ILE A 45 -6.98 1.92 4.20
N PHE A 46 -6.18 2.49 5.10
CA PHE A 46 -6.68 3.46 6.08
C PHE A 46 -7.31 4.68 5.41
N PHE A 47 -6.61 5.31 4.45
CA PHE A 47 -7.15 6.47 3.73
C PHE A 47 -8.37 6.11 2.87
N PHE A 48 -8.38 4.93 2.26
CA PHE A 48 -9.56 4.44 1.55
C PHE A 48 -10.75 4.27 2.50
N GLY A 49 -10.53 3.68 3.67
CA GLY A 49 -11.55 3.53 4.71
C GLY A 49 -12.12 4.86 5.17
N GLN A 50 -11.27 5.88 5.40
CA GLN A 50 -11.71 7.23 5.73
C GLN A 50 -12.59 7.84 4.63
N ASP A 51 -12.20 7.72 3.37
CA ASP A 51 -12.96 8.24 2.23
C ASP A 51 -14.33 7.55 2.11
N GLN A 52 -14.38 6.22 2.26
CA GLN A 52 -15.64 5.47 2.26
C GLN A 52 -16.55 5.85 3.43
N TRP A 53 -15.99 6.05 4.62
CA TRP A 53 -16.74 6.49 5.80
C TRP A 53 -17.36 7.87 5.60
N LEU A 54 -16.60 8.83 5.06
CA LEU A 54 -17.07 10.18 4.78
C LEU A 54 -18.19 10.17 3.74
N LYS A 55 -18.05 9.37 2.68
CA LYS A 55 -19.09 9.19 1.64
C LYS A 55 -20.40 8.64 2.22
N ARG A 56 -20.33 7.70 3.18
CA ARG A 56 -21.51 7.15 3.87
C ARG A 56 -22.21 8.19 4.75
N ARG A 57 -21.47 9.03 5.48
CA ARG A 57 -22.05 10.09 6.34
C ARG A 57 -22.73 11.20 5.54
N LYS A 58 -22.28 11.48 4.31
CA LYS A 58 -22.90 12.49 3.42
C LYS A 58 -24.30 12.12 2.92
N LYS A 59 -24.75 10.88 3.08
CA LYS A 59 -26.03 10.39 2.55
C LYS A 59 -27.23 10.57 3.51
N HIS A 60 -26.99 11.04 4.75
CA HIS A 60 -28.01 11.23 5.79
C HIS A 60 -28.17 12.70 6.24
N GLY A 61 -27.83 13.66 5.36
CA GLY A 61 -28.11 15.09 5.53
C GLY A 61 -29.07 15.57 4.47
#